data_AF-A0A1B6IHG5-F1
#
_entry.id   AF-A0A1B6IHG5-F1
#
_cell.length_a   1.000
_cell.length_b   1.000
_cell.length_c   1.000
_cell.angle_alpha   90.00
_cell.angle_beta   90.00
_cell.angle_gamma   90.00
#
_symmetry.space_group_name_H-M   'P 1'
#
loop_
_entity.id
_entity.type
_entity.pdbx_description
1 polymer ?
#
loop_
_entity_poly.entity_id
_entity_poly.type
_entity_poly.pdbx_seq_one_letter_code
_entity_poly.pdbx_strand_id
1 'polypeptide(L)'
;VIDRCKSVLCFHLGMTSDFIYDYGNPGERLATPQEFTRILNEIHHEFVKDNGKIQYKHNWEEGDFIISDNCAVAHEASPETQTSRSQVGLRVLHRTTVHNPIPPAKTL
;
A
#
# COMPACT_ATOMS: atom_id res chain seq x y z
N VAL A 1 -16.40 -9.25 2.01
CA VAL A 1 -17.40 -8.18 1.79
C VAL A 1 -16.62 -6.88 1.62
N ILE A 2 -16.64 -6.30 0.41
CA ILE A 2 -15.96 -5.03 0.11
C ILE A 2 -16.87 -3.91 0.61
N ASP A 3 -16.46 -3.24 1.67
CA ASP A 3 -17.20 -2.13 2.27
C ASP A 3 -16.86 -0.83 1.54
N ARG A 4 -17.70 -0.46 0.57
CA ARG A 4 -17.50 0.68 -0.34
C ARG A 4 -17.73 2.06 0.30
N CYS A 5 -18.12 2.11 1.57
CA CYS A 5 -18.48 3.37 2.25
C CYS A 5 -17.38 3.89 3.18
N LYS A 6 -16.18 3.31 3.15
CA LYS A 6 -15.07 3.71 4.01
C LYS A 6 -14.11 4.65 3.30
N SER A 7 -13.70 5.70 4.01
CA SER A 7 -12.59 6.54 3.59
C SER A 7 -11.31 5.72 3.53
N VAL A 8 -10.60 5.80 2.40
CA VAL A 8 -9.32 5.13 2.16
C VAL A 8 -8.27 6.16 1.79
N LEU A 9 -7.02 5.89 2.15
CA LEU A 9 -5.89 6.62 1.61
C LEU A 9 -5.31 5.84 0.43
N CYS A 10 -5.39 6.41 -0.77
CA CYS A 10 -4.96 5.76 -2.00
C CYS A 10 -3.60 6.34 -2.45
N PHE A 11 -2.51 5.70 -2.05
CA PHE A 11 -1.14 6.06 -2.43
C PHE A 11 -0.24 4.83 -2.44
N HIS A 12 0.99 4.97 -2.93
CA HIS A 12 2.00 3.90 -2.93
C HIS A 12 3.32 4.39 -2.34
N LEU A 13 3.78 3.81 -1.23
CA LEU A 13 4.97 4.30 -0.52
C LEU A 13 6.26 4.32 -1.36
N GLY A 14 6.40 3.39 -2.32
CA GLY A 14 7.57 3.35 -3.23
C GLY A 14 7.42 4.12 -4.55
N MET A 15 6.28 4.76 -4.82
CA MET A 15 6.01 5.45 -6.10
C MET A 15 5.44 6.87 -5.91
N THR A 16 5.06 7.25 -4.70
CA THR A 16 4.68 8.63 -4.37
C THR A 16 5.90 9.53 -4.52
N SER A 17 5.78 10.58 -5.33
CA SER A 17 6.88 11.53 -5.60
C SER A 17 6.85 12.77 -4.72
N ASP A 18 5.67 13.21 -4.27
CA ASP A 18 5.50 14.42 -3.44
C ASP A 18 4.14 14.42 -2.70
N PHE A 19 3.94 15.36 -1.78
CA PHE A 19 2.67 15.70 -1.14
C PHE A 19 2.37 17.18 -1.33
N ILE A 20 1.10 17.52 -1.52
CA ILE A 20 0.65 18.92 -1.62
C ILE A 20 -0.13 19.28 -0.35
N TYR A 21 0.31 20.32 0.34
CA TYR A 21 -0.44 20.94 1.44
C TYR A 21 -1.51 21.87 0.87
N ASP A 22 -2.65 21.96 1.57
CA ASP A 22 -3.73 22.91 1.28
C ASP A 22 -4.20 22.92 -0.19
N TYR A 23 -4.17 21.76 -0.85
CA TYR A 23 -4.55 21.60 -2.25
C TYR A 23 -5.89 22.29 -2.56
N GLY A 24 -5.88 23.20 -3.54
CA GLY A 24 -7.02 24.01 -3.96
C GLY A 24 -7.27 25.29 -3.14
N ASN A 25 -6.40 25.64 -2.18
CA ASN A 25 -6.53 26.83 -1.33
C ASN A 25 -5.33 27.78 -1.48
N PRO A 26 -5.40 29.04 -1.01
CA PRO A 26 -4.29 30.01 -1.13
C PRO A 26 -2.97 29.58 -0.48
N GLY A 27 -3.00 28.60 0.44
CA GLY A 27 -1.83 28.02 1.09
C GLY A 27 -1.17 26.88 0.30
N GLU A 28 -1.66 26.56 -0.91
CA GLU A 28 -1.19 25.42 -1.69
C GLU A 28 0.34 25.47 -1.92
N ARG A 29 1.01 24.40 -1.50
CA ARG A 29 2.45 24.24 -1.71
C ARG A 29 2.86 22.77 -1.71
N LEU A 30 3.97 22.47 -2.36
CA LEU A 30 4.64 21.18 -2.21
C LEU A 30 5.22 21.03 -0.80
N ALA A 31 5.32 19.78 -0.37
CA ALA A 31 6.07 19.44 0.83
C ALA A 31 7.55 19.76 0.59
N THR A 32 8.21 20.28 1.61
CA THR A 32 9.68 20.33 1.62
C THR A 32 10.23 18.90 1.68
N PRO A 33 11.50 18.65 1.27
CA PRO A 33 12.10 17.32 1.37
C PRO A 33 12.03 16.70 2.78
N GLN A 34 12.17 17.53 3.82
CA GLN A 34 12.05 17.12 5.22
C GLN A 34 10.61 16.72 5.56
N GLU A 35 9.62 17.50 5.13
CA GLU A 35 8.20 17.17 5.30
C GLU A 35 7.81 15.91 4.55
N PHE A 36 8.24 15.75 3.30
CA PHE A 36 7.99 14.57 2.48
C PHE A 36 8.49 13.29 3.18
N THR A 37 9.75 13.31 3.62
CA THR A 37 10.37 12.18 4.33
C THR A 37 9.64 11.90 5.65
N ARG A 38 9.28 12.96 6.38
CA ARG A 38 8.52 12.84 7.63
C ARG A 38 7.16 12.19 7.40
N ILE A 39 6.39 12.65 6.41
CA ILE A 39 5.06 12.11 6.09
C ILE A 39 5.17 10.61 5.74
N LEU A 40 6.13 10.22 4.89
CA LEU A 40 6.33 8.81 4.56
C LEU A 40 6.66 7.96 5.79
N ASN A 41 7.54 8.46 6.67
CA ASN A 41 7.90 7.77 7.90
C ASN A 41 6.73 7.66 8.88
N GLU A 42 5.93 8.71 9.03
CA GLU A 42 4.72 8.71 9.87
C GLU A 42 3.69 7.70 9.34
N ILE A 43 3.44 7.68 8.03
CA ILE A 43 2.55 6.70 7.40
C ILE A 43 3.08 5.27 7.59
N HIS A 44 4.36 5.04 7.32
CA HIS A 44 4.98 3.73 7.50
C HIS A 44 4.90 3.28 8.97
N HIS A 45 5.14 4.19 9.92
CA HIS A 45 5.02 3.92 11.35
C HIS A 45 3.63 3.39 11.70
N GLU A 46 2.56 3.98 11.17
CA GLU A 46 1.20 3.52 11.41
C GLU A 46 0.95 2.08 10.94
N PHE A 47 1.63 1.62 9.89
CA PHE A 47 1.54 0.24 9.42
C PHE A 47 2.31 -0.77 10.27
N VAL A 48 3.45 -0.37 10.85
CA VAL A 48 4.37 -1.30 11.54
C VAL A 48 4.32 -1.21 13.07
N LYS A 49 3.69 -0.17 13.64
CA LYS A 49 3.52 -0.02 15.09
C LYS A 49 2.72 -1.19 15.68
N ASP A 50 2.79 -1.32 17.00
CA ASP A 50 2.14 -2.40 17.76
C ASP A 50 2.50 -3.80 17.21
N ASN A 51 3.76 -3.98 16.78
CA ASN A 51 4.25 -5.21 16.17
C ASN A 51 3.42 -5.64 14.94
N GLY A 52 3.04 -4.67 14.09
CA GLY A 52 2.30 -4.93 12.85
C GLY A 52 0.87 -5.44 13.09
N LYS A 53 0.21 -5.03 14.18
CA LYS A 53 -1.13 -5.51 14.57
C LYS A 53 -2.20 -5.46 13.46
N ILE A 54 -2.08 -4.52 12.52
CA ILE A 54 -3.01 -4.34 11.41
C ILE A 54 -2.60 -5.11 10.14
N GLN A 55 -1.46 -5.81 10.16
CA GLN A 55 -0.93 -6.54 9.03
C GLN A 55 -1.45 -7.98 9.03
N TYR A 56 -1.89 -8.44 7.86
CA TYR A 56 -2.16 -9.85 7.63
C TYR A 56 -0.95 -10.48 6.93
N LYS A 57 -0.29 -11.43 7.61
CA LYS A 57 0.80 -12.23 7.02
C LYS A 57 0.24 -13.54 6.47
N HIS A 58 0.28 -13.68 5.15
CA HIS A 58 -0.11 -14.93 4.49
C HIS A 58 1.12 -15.81 4.24
N ASN A 59 1.15 -16.98 4.86
CA ASN A 59 2.12 -18.03 4.57
C ASN A 59 1.50 -18.95 3.53
N TRP A 60 2.03 -18.93 2.32
CA TRP A 60 1.45 -19.60 1.16
C TRP A 60 1.61 -21.12 1.22
N GLU A 61 0.54 -21.83 0.91
CA GLU A 61 0.50 -23.26 0.64
C GLU A 61 0.07 -23.55 -0.80
N GLU A 62 0.31 -24.78 -1.27
CA GLU A 62 -0.13 -25.17 -2.61
C GLU A 62 -1.65 -25.15 -2.72
N GLY A 63 -2.15 -24.46 -3.76
CA GLY A 63 -3.59 -24.29 -3.98
C GLY A 63 -4.17 -22.99 -3.40
N ASP A 64 -3.41 -22.24 -2.60
CA ASP A 64 -3.86 -20.95 -2.10
C ASP A 64 -4.09 -19.95 -3.23
N PHE A 65 -5.17 -19.18 -3.09
CA PHE A 65 -5.55 -18.14 -4.03
C PHE A 65 -6.09 -16.93 -3.26
N ILE A 66 -5.46 -15.77 -3.45
CA ILE A 66 -5.85 -14.51 -2.81
C ILE A 66 -6.45 -13.58 -3.84
N ILE A 67 -7.59 -12.99 -3.47
CA ILE A 67 -8.16 -11.81 -4.13
C ILE A 67 -8.01 -10.64 -3.16
N SER A 68 -7.36 -9.56 -3.60
CA SER A 68 -7.23 -8.32 -2.84
C SER A 68 -8.05 -7.20 -3.49
N ASP A 69 -8.68 -6.37 -2.65
CA ASP A 69 -9.21 -5.09 -3.09
C ASP A 69 -8.07 -4.08 -3.15
N ASN A 70 -7.57 -3.84 -4.35
CA ASN A 70 -6.44 -2.95 -4.60
C ASN A 70 -6.71 -1.48 -4.21
N CYS A 71 -7.97 -1.07 -4.03
CA CYS A 71 -8.31 0.28 -3.60
C CYS A 71 -8.36 0.42 -2.07
N ALA A 72 -8.43 -0.70 -1.33
CA ALA A 72 -8.60 -0.70 0.12
C ALA A 72 -7.41 -1.29 0.89
N VAL A 73 -6.55 -2.08 0.24
CA VAL A 73 -5.49 -2.84 0.90
C VAL A 73 -4.13 -2.56 0.26
N ALA A 74 -3.19 -2.11 1.09
CA ALA A 74 -1.77 -2.13 0.77
C ALA A 74 -1.21 -3.56 0.90
N HIS A 75 -0.28 -3.94 0.02
CA HIS A 75 0.37 -5.25 0.09
C HIS A 75 1.85 -5.12 -0.27
N GLU A 76 2.68 -5.93 0.36
CA GLU A 76 4.10 -6.04 0.08
C GLU A 76 4.52 -7.51 0.05
N ALA A 77 5.57 -7.79 -0.73
CA ALA A 77 6.26 -9.06 -0.64
C ALA A 77 7.16 -9.07 0.60
N SER A 78 7.28 -10.21 1.25
CA SER A 78 8.14 -10.32 2.44
C SER A 78 9.61 -10.06 2.07
N PRO A 79 10.45 -9.53 2.99
CA PRO A 79 11.84 -9.15 2.68
C PRO A 79 12.66 -10.31 2.09
N GLU A 80 12.35 -11.55 2.46
CA GLU A 80 13.03 -12.74 1.99
C GLU A 80 12.88 -12.95 0.47
N THR A 81 11.86 -12.36 -0.18
CA THR A 81 11.73 -12.46 -1.65
C THR A 81 12.86 -11.75 -2.40
N GLN A 82 13.63 -10.89 -1.73
CA GLN A 82 14.81 -10.23 -2.27
C GLN A 82 16.11 -11.03 -2.02
N THR A 83 16.02 -12.15 -1.29
CA THR A 83 17.17 -13.01 -0.97
C THR A 83 17.50 -13.95 -2.12
N SER A 84 18.74 -14.43 -2.20
CA SER A 84 19.18 -15.33 -3.26
C SER A 84 18.39 -16.64 -3.28
N ARG A 85 18.12 -17.16 -4.49
CA ARG A 85 17.40 -18.43 -4.69
C ARG A 85 18.03 -19.63 -3.98
N SER A 86 19.35 -19.62 -3.77
CA SER A 86 20.03 -20.69 -3.04
C SER A 86 19.71 -20.71 -1.55
N GLN A 87 19.27 -19.59 -0.98
CA GLN A 87 18.90 -19.48 0.44
C GLN A 87 17.40 -19.70 0.68
N VAL A 88 16.54 -19.22 -0.23
CA VAL A 88 15.08 -19.19 -0.02
C VAL A 88 14.29 -20.03 -1.03
N GLY A 89 14.96 -20.68 -1.97
CA GLY A 89 14.33 -21.46 -3.04
C GLY A 89 13.78 -20.59 -4.19
N LEU A 90 13.04 -21.23 -5.10
CA LEU A 90 12.29 -20.57 -6.17
C LEU A 90 10.80 -20.60 -5.82
N ARG A 91 10.15 -19.44 -5.90
CA ARG A 91 8.71 -19.30 -5.73
C ARG A 91 8.13 -18.59 -6.96
N VAL A 92 7.11 -19.18 -7.57
CA VAL A 92 6.42 -18.64 -8.74
C VAL A 92 4.95 -18.47 -8.42
N LEU A 93 4.41 -17.27 -8.65
CA LEU A 93 2.99 -16.96 -8.50
C LEU A 93 2.46 -16.39 -9.81
N HIS A 94 1.22 -16.75 -10.15
CA HIS A 94 0.51 -16.14 -11.25
C HIS A 94 -0.40 -15.02 -10.73
N ARG A 95 -0.42 -13.88 -11.43
CA ARG A 95 -1.24 -12.72 -11.07
C ARG A 95 -2.12 -12.30 -12.23
N THR A 96 -3.37 -12.01 -11.93
CA THR A 96 -4.30 -11.34 -12.85
C THR A 96 -4.88 -10.12 -12.15
N THR A 97 -4.92 -8.99 -12.85
CA THR A 97 -5.55 -7.75 -12.37
C THR A 97 -6.83 -7.51 -13.15
N VAL A 98 -7.92 -7.25 -12.44
CA VAL A 98 -9.23 -6.96 -13.04
C VAL A 98 -9.52 -5.47 -12.92
N HIS A 99 -9.93 -4.84 -14.02
CA HIS A 99 -10.31 -3.43 -14.03
C HIS A 99 -11.67 -3.24 -13.34
N ASN A 100 -11.75 -2.26 -12.43
CA ASN A 100 -13.01 -1.77 -11.89
C ASN A 100 -13.42 -0.50 -12.68
N PRO A 101 -14.59 -0.47 -13.35
CA PRO A 101 -15.03 0.70 -14.11
C PRO A 101 -15.38 1.91 -13.24
N ILE A 102 -15.48 1.74 -11.92
CA ILE A 102 -15.77 2.81 -10.97
C ILE A 102 -14.45 3.22 -10.29
N PRO A 103 -13.86 4.38 -10.60
CA PRO A 103 -12.63 4.83 -9.96
C PRO A 103 -12.89 5.31 -8.52
N PRO A 104 -11.85 5.33 -7.66
CA PRO A 104 -11.91 6.05 -6.40
C PRO A 104 -12.31 7.51 -6.63
N ALA A 105 -13.28 8.00 -5.87
CA ALA A 105 -13.73 9.39 -5.92
C ALA A 105 -13.56 10.04 -4.56
N LYS A 106 -13.32 11.35 -4.54
CA LYS A 106 -13.34 12.13 -3.29
C LYS A 106 -14.75 12.03 -2.69
N THR A 107 -14.82 11.78 -1.38
CA THR A 107 -16.08 11.89 -0.64
C THR A 107 -16.47 13.37 -0.62
N LEU A 108 -17.71 13.68 -1.03
CA LEU A 108 -18.27 15.04 -1.00
C LEU A 108 -18.52 15.51 0.44
#